data_AF-A0A1V5WHK4-F1
#
_entry.id   AF-A0A1V5WHK4-F1
#
_cell.length_a   1.000
_cell.length_b   1.000
_cell.length_c   1.000
_cell.angle_alpha   90.00
_cell.angle_beta   90.00
_cell.angle_gamma   90.00
#
_symmetry.space_group_name_H-M   'P 1'
#
loop_
_entity.id
_entity.type
_entity.pdbx_description
1 polymer ?
#
loop_
_entity_poly.entity_id
_entity_poly.type
_entity_poly.pdbx_seq_one_letter_code
_entity_poly.pdbx_strand_id
1 'polypeptide(L)'
;MRPLLGVDRRDLEEWLRARGHCWREDHTNREERYLRNRIRSRLVPVLDTSFGGWARGMLAGARKAAVDEQFISSFPLPEWTISPSGCSCSATDFFALHPALRIRFLYRGIALLNRGRRIPYALVEKMTSVPENGKSGTLVTGSGLVFARRESLFFLESDIVQKRKSGYLVYIASCGEYELPFGTLRVSGEPGSVYLDGQTGPFPLPLIVRSRMGGDWMQTADGGKKSVKKIMNDWSVRECDREVLPVIECGGSIRAVYGTPLGYPRWYVHQQESNG
;
A
#
# COMPACT_ATOMS: atom_id res chain seq x y z
N MET A 1 -0.01 -7.28 31.82
CA MET A 1 1.05 -7.13 32.84
C MET A 1 2.13 -8.19 32.64
N ARG A 2 3.41 -7.90 32.95
CA ARG A 2 4.54 -8.88 32.91
C ARG A 2 5.22 -8.95 34.30
N PRO A 3 4.62 -9.67 35.27
CA PRO A 3 5.01 -9.58 36.69
C PRO A 3 6.45 -10.04 36.99
N LEU A 4 6.98 -10.97 36.19
CA LEU A 4 8.30 -11.57 36.41
C LEU A 4 9.43 -10.89 35.64
N LEU A 5 9.18 -9.72 35.02
CA LEU A 5 10.19 -9.06 34.17
C LEU A 5 11.45 -8.62 34.93
N GLY A 6 11.36 -8.46 36.25
CA GLY A 6 12.48 -8.08 37.12
C GLY A 6 13.07 -9.21 37.97
N VAL A 7 12.59 -10.45 37.82
CA VAL A 7 13.03 -11.60 38.62
C VAL A 7 14.08 -12.39 37.82
N ASP A 8 15.22 -12.71 38.42
CA ASP A 8 16.22 -13.54 37.76
C ASP A 8 15.70 -14.97 37.59
N ARG A 9 16.11 -15.62 36.48
CA ARG A 9 15.71 -17.01 36.23
C ARG A 9 16.24 -17.95 37.32
N ARG A 10 17.44 -17.72 37.85
CA ARG A 10 18.03 -18.55 38.90
C ARG A 10 17.21 -18.47 40.18
N ASP A 11 16.86 -17.24 40.58
CA ASP A 11 16.01 -17.00 41.75
C ASP A 11 14.65 -17.70 41.61
N LEU A 12 14.08 -17.68 40.41
CA LEU A 12 12.82 -18.36 40.11
C LEU A 12 12.95 -19.89 40.16
N GLU A 13 14.02 -20.46 39.62
CA GLU A 13 14.29 -21.90 39.66
C GLU A 13 14.56 -22.38 41.09
N GLU A 14 15.33 -21.64 41.88
CA GLU A 14 15.57 -21.93 43.30
C GLU A 14 14.29 -21.87 44.11
N TRP A 15 13.46 -20.84 43.88
CA TRP A 15 12.15 -20.69 44.51
C TRP A 15 11.19 -21.85 44.16
N LEU A 16 11.21 -22.32 42.91
CA LEU A 16 10.41 -23.48 42.46
C LEU A 16 10.90 -24.78 43.07
N ARG A 17 12.23 -24.99 43.13
CA ARG A 17 12.83 -26.17 43.80
C ARG A 17 12.52 -26.20 45.28
N ALA A 18 12.63 -25.06 45.97
CA ALA A 18 12.33 -24.96 47.40
C ALA A 18 10.87 -25.30 47.74
N ARG A 19 9.94 -25.08 46.81
CA ARG A 19 8.51 -25.44 46.94
C ARG A 19 8.17 -26.82 46.40
N GLY A 20 9.13 -27.58 45.88
CA GLY A 20 8.90 -28.91 45.31
C GLY A 20 8.07 -28.89 44.01
N HIS A 21 8.03 -27.75 43.30
CA HIS A 21 7.32 -27.66 42.03
C HIS A 21 8.22 -28.12 40.88
N CYS A 22 7.87 -29.25 40.27
CA CYS A 22 8.46 -29.67 39.00
C CYS A 22 7.95 -28.78 37.88
N TRP A 23 8.85 -28.27 37.03
CA TRP A 23 8.46 -27.60 35.79
C TRP A 23 8.81 -28.47 34.59
N ARG A 24 8.04 -28.32 33.52
CA ARG A 24 8.29 -28.98 32.23
C ARG A 24 8.97 -27.99 31.31
N GLU A 25 10.17 -28.32 30.82
CA GLU A 25 10.81 -27.54 29.78
C GLU A 25 10.21 -27.93 28.42
N ASP A 26 9.65 -26.95 27.72
CA ASP A 26 9.15 -27.15 26.37
C ASP A 26 10.32 -27.52 25.44
N HIS A 27 10.19 -28.64 24.73
CA HIS A 27 11.14 -29.14 23.74
C HIS A 27 11.54 -28.09 22.68
N THR A 28 10.62 -27.20 22.30
CA THR A 28 10.86 -26.13 21.32
C THR A 28 11.85 -25.07 21.82
N ASN A 29 12.17 -25.03 23.13
CA ASN A 29 13.17 -24.13 23.69
C ASN A 29 14.59 -24.39 23.16
N ARG A 30 14.86 -25.60 22.67
CA ARG A 30 16.15 -25.99 22.07
C ARG A 30 16.22 -25.76 20.56
N GLU A 31 15.10 -25.43 19.93
CA GLU A 31 15.05 -25.17 18.49
C GLU A 31 15.54 -23.77 18.16
N GLU A 32 16.56 -23.69 17.31
CA GLU A 32 17.12 -22.42 16.82
C GLU A 32 16.35 -21.82 15.65
N ARG A 33 15.17 -22.35 15.30
CA ARG A 33 14.34 -21.82 14.21
C ARG A 33 13.85 -20.40 14.51
N TYR A 34 13.58 -20.09 15.78
CA TYR A 34 13.06 -18.79 16.20
C TYR A 34 14.20 -17.82 16.55
N LEU A 35 14.10 -16.57 16.08
CA LEU A 35 15.10 -15.52 16.35
C LEU A 35 15.39 -15.36 17.85
N ARG A 36 14.35 -15.38 18.69
CA ARG A 36 14.49 -15.29 20.15
C ARG A 36 15.36 -16.43 20.71
N ASN A 37 15.15 -17.66 20.24
CA ASN A 37 15.91 -18.81 20.69
C ASN A 37 17.37 -18.71 20.27
N ARG A 38 17.64 -18.31 19.02
CA ARG A 38 19.02 -18.07 18.52
C ARG A 38 19.75 -17.00 19.30
N ILE A 39 19.08 -15.88 19.60
CA ILE A 39 19.69 -14.81 20.42
C ILE A 39 20.07 -15.37 21.79
N ARG A 40 19.17 -16.12 22.43
CA ARG A 40 19.40 -16.72 23.74
C ARG A 40 20.48 -17.82 23.74
N SER A 41 20.52 -18.68 22.73
CA SER A 41 21.45 -19.81 22.67
C SER A 41 22.84 -19.43 22.16
N ARG A 42 22.92 -18.49 21.22
CA ARG A 42 24.18 -18.14 20.54
C ARG A 42 24.76 -16.79 20.96
N LEU A 43 23.93 -15.74 21.03
CA LEU A 43 24.43 -14.38 21.25
C LEU A 43 24.62 -14.05 22.73
N VAL A 44 23.62 -14.35 23.56
CA VAL A 44 23.66 -14.04 25.00
C VAL A 44 24.87 -14.66 25.70
N PRO A 45 25.24 -15.95 25.49
CA PRO A 45 26.41 -16.51 26.14
C PRO A 45 27.73 -15.82 25.75
N VAL A 46 27.87 -15.40 24.49
CA VAL A 46 29.04 -14.64 24.02
C VAL A 46 29.12 -13.27 24.70
N LEU A 47 27.97 -12.61 24.88
CA LEU A 47 27.91 -11.34 25.60
C LEU A 47 28.25 -11.52 27.09
N ASP A 48 27.76 -12.57 27.73
CA ASP A 48 28.03 -12.87 29.14
C ASP A 48 29.51 -13.16 29.40
N THR A 49 30.21 -13.84 28.48
CA THR A 49 31.64 -14.16 28.63
C THR A 49 32.57 -13.02 28.22
N SER A 50 32.19 -12.22 27.22
CA SER A 50 33.08 -11.21 26.61
C SER A 50 32.85 -9.80 27.15
N PHE A 51 31.65 -9.48 27.67
CA PHE A 51 31.27 -8.13 28.06
C PHE A 51 30.56 -8.10 29.42
N GLY A 52 31.35 -8.09 30.49
CA GLY A 52 30.83 -8.00 31.86
C GLY A 52 29.86 -6.82 32.05
N GLY A 53 28.65 -7.09 32.56
CA GLY A 53 27.67 -6.06 32.89
C GLY A 53 26.81 -5.54 31.72
N TRP A 54 26.94 -6.09 30.51
CA TRP A 54 26.16 -5.67 29.33
C TRP A 54 24.64 -5.66 29.61
N ALA A 55 24.13 -6.70 30.28
CA ALA A 55 22.70 -6.84 30.58
C ALA A 55 22.23 -5.74 31.54
N ARG A 56 23.02 -5.42 32.58
CA ARG A 56 22.72 -4.33 33.52
C ARG A 56 22.71 -2.99 32.80
N GLY A 57 23.69 -2.73 31.93
CA GLY A 57 23.76 -1.51 31.11
C GLY A 57 22.54 -1.36 30.19
N MET A 58 22.17 -2.42 29.48
CA MET A 58 20.99 -2.44 28.61
C MET A 58 19.69 -2.20 29.38
N LEU A 59 19.50 -2.88 30.52
CA LEU A 59 18.31 -2.68 31.37
C LEU A 59 18.25 -1.28 31.97
N ALA A 60 19.39 -0.71 32.39
CA ALA A 60 19.47 0.67 32.86
C ALA A 60 19.11 1.66 31.76
N GLY A 61 19.58 1.45 30.52
CA GLY A 61 19.19 2.24 29.36
C GLY A 61 17.69 2.19 29.09
N ALA A 62 17.10 0.99 29.12
CA ALA A 62 15.66 0.80 28.95
C ALA A 62 14.85 1.52 30.04
N ARG A 63 15.31 1.51 31.30
CA ARG A 63 14.67 2.24 32.41
C ARG A 63 14.73 3.75 32.20
N LYS A 64 15.87 4.31 31.80
CA LYS A 64 16.00 5.74 31.49
C LYS A 64 15.04 6.15 30.37
N ALA A 65 15.02 5.39 29.28
CA ALA A 65 14.10 5.63 28.17
C ALA A 65 12.62 5.54 28.59
N ALA A 66 12.27 4.67 29.54
CA ALA A 66 10.91 4.58 30.07
C ALA A 66 10.50 5.81 30.91
N VAL A 67 11.45 6.40 31.66
CA VAL A 67 11.21 7.66 32.39
C VAL A 67 11.01 8.80 31.40
N ASP A 68 11.86 8.90 30.38
CA ASP A 68 11.70 9.89 29.31
C ASP A 68 10.37 9.72 28.58
N GLU A 69 9.97 8.49 28.26
CA GLU A 69 8.68 8.15 27.64
C GLU A 69 7.50 8.65 28.48
N GLN A 70 7.55 8.46 29.80
CA GLN A 70 6.48 8.89 30.70
C GLN A 70 6.30 10.41 30.68
N PHE A 71 7.39 11.17 30.63
CA PHE A 71 7.32 12.62 30.51
C PHE A 71 6.86 13.05 29.11
N ILE A 72 7.47 12.52 28.04
CA ILE A 72 7.16 12.94 26.67
C ILE A 72 5.70 12.59 26.30
N SER A 73 5.17 11.46 26.77
CA SER A 73 3.77 11.07 26.50
C SER A 73 2.74 11.96 27.21
N SER A 74 3.15 12.79 28.18
CA SER A 74 2.27 13.76 28.85
C SER A 74 2.06 15.05 28.05
N PHE A 75 2.90 15.34 27.05
CA PHE A 75 2.72 16.54 26.22
C PHE A 75 1.47 16.43 25.35
N PRO A 76 0.68 17.51 25.24
CA PRO A 76 -0.48 17.52 24.38
C PRO A 76 -0.03 17.40 22.92
N LEU A 77 -0.76 16.59 22.16
CA LEU A 77 -0.63 16.47 20.72
C LEU A 77 -1.93 16.96 20.08
N PRO A 78 -1.86 17.62 18.91
CA PRO A 78 -3.05 17.97 18.15
C PRO A 78 -3.83 16.71 17.75
N GLU A 79 -5.10 16.88 17.41
CA GLU A 79 -5.93 15.78 16.92
C GLU A 79 -5.79 15.64 15.40
N TRP A 80 -5.88 14.40 14.94
CA TRP A 80 -6.00 14.09 13.53
C TRP A 80 -7.45 14.26 13.09
N THR A 81 -7.68 15.01 12.01
CA THR A 81 -8.99 15.05 11.35
C THR A 81 -9.13 13.81 10.47
N ILE A 82 -10.05 12.91 10.83
CA ILE A 82 -10.24 11.64 10.15
C ILE A 82 -11.12 11.82 8.89
N SER A 83 -10.75 11.14 7.80
CA SER A 83 -11.55 11.07 6.59
C SER A 83 -11.68 9.61 6.11
N PRO A 84 -12.59 9.30 5.16
CA PRO A 84 -12.72 7.94 4.63
C PRO A 84 -11.45 7.37 3.99
N SER A 85 -10.56 8.22 3.47
CA SER A 85 -9.32 7.83 2.77
C SER A 85 -8.06 7.91 3.64
N GLY A 86 -8.15 8.46 4.86
CA GLY A 86 -6.97 8.78 5.64
C GLY A 86 -7.24 9.65 6.86
N CYS A 87 -6.24 10.45 7.21
CA CYS A 87 -6.34 11.49 8.21
C CYS A 87 -5.50 12.70 7.82
N SER A 88 -5.83 13.87 8.37
CA SER A 88 -5.16 15.12 8.03
C SER A 88 -4.92 15.99 9.27
N CYS A 89 -3.95 16.90 9.16
CA CYS A 89 -3.62 17.87 10.20
C CYS A 89 -3.05 19.16 9.61
N SER A 90 -3.05 20.22 10.42
CA SER A 90 -2.42 21.50 10.10
C SER A 90 -0.90 21.33 9.99
N ALA A 91 -0.32 21.83 8.89
CA ALA A 91 1.13 21.88 8.74
C ALA A 91 1.75 22.80 9.80
N THR A 92 1.11 23.91 10.13
CA THR A 92 1.56 24.84 11.17
C THR A 92 1.63 24.16 12.53
N ASP A 93 0.59 23.41 12.90
CA ASP A 93 0.56 22.71 14.20
C ASP A 93 1.61 21.59 14.23
N PHE A 94 1.80 20.88 13.12
CA PHE A 94 2.83 19.86 12.99
C PHE A 94 4.23 20.44 13.18
N PHE A 95 4.53 21.59 12.58
CA PHE A 95 5.84 22.23 12.72
C PHE A 95 6.04 22.91 14.08
N ALA A 96 4.97 23.34 14.75
CA ALA A 96 5.03 23.84 16.13
C ALA A 96 5.47 22.76 17.14
N LEU A 97 5.29 21.48 16.83
CA LEU A 97 5.73 20.38 17.68
C LEU A 97 7.26 20.24 17.68
N HIS A 98 7.82 19.93 18.86
CA HIS A 98 9.19 19.44 18.99
C HIS A 98 9.41 18.19 18.13
N PRO A 99 10.59 17.96 17.51
CA PRO A 99 10.85 16.80 16.65
C PRO A 99 10.48 15.44 17.28
N ALA A 100 10.74 15.26 18.57
CA ALA A 100 10.33 14.04 19.30
C ALA A 100 8.81 13.83 19.33
N LEU A 101 8.03 14.92 19.40
CA LEU A 101 6.57 14.88 19.40
C LEU A 101 6.02 14.68 17.97
N ARG A 102 6.69 15.19 16.93
CA ARG A 102 6.32 14.93 15.53
C ARG A 102 6.34 13.44 15.21
N ILE A 103 7.38 12.74 15.63
CA ILE A 103 7.52 11.27 15.44
C ILE A 103 6.32 10.55 16.08
N ARG A 104 5.97 10.91 17.31
CA ARG A 104 4.83 10.31 18.06
C ARG A 104 3.49 10.61 17.42
N PHE A 105 3.31 11.86 17.01
CA PHE A 105 2.11 12.32 16.34
C PHE A 105 1.90 11.59 15.01
N LEU A 106 2.97 11.37 14.24
CA LEU A 106 2.93 10.54 13.03
C LEU A 106 2.57 9.08 13.35
N TYR A 107 3.20 8.46 14.37
CA TYR A 107 2.84 7.09 14.75
C TYR A 107 1.37 6.96 15.19
N ARG A 108 0.80 7.98 15.85
CA ARG A 108 -0.64 8.03 16.15
C ARG A 108 -1.48 8.03 14.87
N GLY A 109 -1.17 8.91 13.92
CA GLY A 109 -1.88 8.96 12.63
C GLY A 109 -1.75 7.64 11.86
N ILE A 110 -0.54 7.06 11.83
CA ILE A 110 -0.29 5.79 11.16
C ILE A 110 -1.08 4.65 11.81
N ALA A 111 -1.21 4.63 13.13
CA ALA A 111 -2.01 3.62 13.83
C ALA A 111 -3.50 3.66 13.45
N LEU A 112 -4.03 4.83 13.03
CA LEU A 112 -5.41 4.94 12.53
C LEU A 112 -5.60 4.23 11.19
N LEU A 113 -4.55 4.13 10.37
CA LEU A 113 -4.61 3.61 8.99
C LEU A 113 -4.06 2.19 8.87
N ASN A 114 -3.03 1.86 9.64
CA ASN A 114 -2.23 0.67 9.47
C ASN A 114 -2.55 -0.37 10.55
N ARG A 115 -3.36 -1.37 10.20
CA ARG A 115 -3.82 -2.45 11.08
C ARG A 115 -2.76 -3.56 11.25
N GLY A 116 -1.58 -3.19 11.75
CA GLY A 116 -0.60 -4.15 12.27
C GLY A 116 0.64 -4.42 11.40
N ARG A 117 0.91 -3.65 10.35
CA ARG A 117 2.20 -3.75 9.64
C ARG A 117 3.28 -2.97 10.37
N ARG A 118 4.49 -3.51 10.41
CA ARG A 118 5.67 -2.78 10.93
C ARG A 118 6.02 -1.64 9.98
N ILE A 119 6.24 -0.45 10.55
CA ILE A 119 6.69 0.73 9.80
C ILE A 119 8.17 0.97 10.08
N PRO A 120 9.03 0.99 9.03
CA PRO A 120 10.43 1.34 9.19
C PRO A 120 10.58 2.77 9.71
N TYR A 121 11.47 2.98 10.68
CA TYR A 121 11.77 4.32 11.20
C TYR A 121 12.24 5.28 10.08
N ALA A 122 13.00 4.79 9.11
CA ALA A 122 13.44 5.57 7.95
C ALA A 122 12.29 6.20 7.14
N LEU A 123 11.08 5.62 7.16
CA LEU A 123 9.92 6.24 6.53
C LEU A 123 9.41 7.43 7.36
N VAL A 124 9.31 7.25 8.68
CA VAL A 124 8.88 8.30 9.62
C VAL A 124 9.88 9.44 9.64
N GLU A 125 11.17 9.14 9.59
CA GLU A 125 12.25 10.12 9.49
C GLU A 125 12.09 11.00 8.24
N LYS A 126 11.80 10.40 7.08
CA LYS A 126 11.48 11.15 5.85
C LYS A 126 10.24 12.03 5.98
N MET A 127 9.21 11.56 6.69
CA MET A 127 8.01 12.36 6.96
C MET A 127 8.31 13.55 7.87
N THR A 128 9.23 13.41 8.82
CA THR A 128 9.64 14.52 9.72
C THR A 128 10.61 15.50 9.10
N SER A 129 11.37 15.10 8.08
CA SER A 129 12.37 15.94 7.40
C SER A 129 11.80 16.77 6.25
N VAL A 130 10.48 16.73 6.03
CA VAL A 130 9.82 17.59 5.05
C VAL A 130 10.02 19.07 5.42
N PRO A 131 10.39 19.94 4.46
CA PRO A 131 10.67 21.35 4.75
C PRO A 131 9.38 22.12 5.06
N GLU A 132 9.45 23.02 6.05
CA GLU A 132 8.35 23.89 6.47
C GLU A 132 7.89 24.85 5.36
N ASN A 133 8.83 25.33 4.55
CA ASN A 133 8.55 26.16 3.36
C ASN A 133 8.50 25.35 2.05
N GLY A 134 8.28 24.02 2.14
CA GLY A 134 8.15 23.16 0.97
C GLY A 134 6.99 23.56 0.07
N LYS A 135 7.19 23.48 -1.25
CA LYS A 135 6.11 23.68 -2.24
C LYS A 135 4.97 22.68 -1.99
N SER A 136 3.73 23.11 -2.27
CA SER A 136 2.57 22.21 -2.36
C SER A 136 2.92 21.04 -3.31
N GLY A 137 2.74 19.79 -2.87
CA GLY A 137 3.17 18.60 -3.60
C GLY A 137 4.35 17.81 -3.01
N THR A 138 4.82 18.15 -1.80
CA THR A 138 5.74 17.26 -1.06
C THR A 138 5.05 15.93 -0.80
N LEU A 139 5.70 14.83 -1.17
CA LEU A 139 5.14 13.49 -1.17
C LEU A 139 6.17 12.49 -0.63
N VAL A 140 5.83 11.81 0.46
CA VAL A 140 6.59 10.71 1.03
C VAL A 140 5.73 9.46 0.97
N THR A 141 6.21 8.43 0.27
CA THR A 141 5.50 7.16 0.11
C THR A 141 6.32 5.98 0.61
N GLY A 142 5.68 5.00 1.24
CA GLY A 142 6.33 3.76 1.65
C GLY A 142 5.47 2.93 2.59
N SER A 143 5.74 1.63 2.68
CA SER A 143 5.01 0.72 3.59
C SER A 143 3.48 0.74 3.46
N GLY A 144 2.96 1.09 2.28
CA GLY A 144 1.52 1.23 2.05
C GLY A 144 0.92 2.51 2.65
N LEU A 145 1.73 3.56 2.82
CA LEU A 145 1.32 4.87 3.32
C LEU A 145 1.78 5.97 2.36
N VAL A 146 0.97 7.02 2.30
CA VAL A 146 1.25 8.26 1.60
C VAL A 146 1.16 9.40 2.61
N PHE A 147 2.23 10.18 2.74
CA PHE A 147 2.25 11.43 3.49
C PHE A 147 2.48 12.57 2.52
N ALA A 148 1.48 13.43 2.35
CA ALA A 148 1.48 14.47 1.34
C ALA A 148 1.11 15.83 1.94
N ARG A 149 1.75 16.90 1.44
CA ARG A 149 1.34 18.27 1.74
C ARG A 149 0.47 18.81 0.62
N ARG A 150 -0.74 19.26 0.95
CA ARG A 150 -1.63 20.00 0.06
C ARG A 150 -1.97 21.31 0.75
N GLU A 151 -1.49 22.42 0.20
CA GLU A 151 -1.66 23.76 0.79
C GLU A 151 -1.12 23.84 2.24
N SER A 152 -1.99 24.18 3.21
CA SER A 152 -1.68 24.31 4.64
C SER A 152 -1.88 23.01 5.43
N LEU A 153 -2.25 21.91 4.78
CA LEU A 153 -2.55 20.64 5.44
C LEU A 153 -1.56 19.53 5.05
N PHE A 154 -1.24 18.69 6.01
CA PHE A 154 -0.67 17.38 5.78
C PHE A 154 -1.77 16.32 5.75
N PHE A 155 -1.66 15.41 4.79
CA PHE A 155 -2.51 14.25 4.64
C PHE A 155 -1.66 13.01 4.85
N LEU A 156 -2.10 12.15 5.75
CA LEU A 156 -1.61 10.80 5.89
C LEU A 156 -2.72 9.87 5.41
N GLU A 157 -2.48 9.21 4.30
CA GLU A 157 -3.43 8.32 3.64
C GLU A 157 -2.81 6.93 3.59
N SER A 158 -3.63 5.90 3.72
CA SER A 158 -3.21 4.58 3.27
C SER A 158 -2.95 4.67 1.77
N ASP A 159 -1.84 4.11 1.32
CA ASP A 159 -1.59 3.86 -0.10
C ASP A 159 -2.53 2.73 -0.55
N ILE A 160 -3.83 3.01 -0.51
CA ILE A 160 -4.90 2.29 -1.22
C ILE A 160 -4.97 2.79 -2.65
N VAL A 161 -3.95 3.52 -3.12
CA VAL A 161 -3.44 3.18 -4.43
C VAL A 161 -2.88 1.76 -4.25
N GLN A 162 -3.78 0.78 -4.42
CA GLN A 162 -3.39 -0.28 -5.32
C GLN A 162 -2.80 0.45 -6.52
N LYS A 163 -1.48 0.62 -6.55
CA LYS A 163 -0.76 0.51 -7.80
C LYS A 163 -1.13 -0.89 -8.22
N ARG A 164 -2.29 -1.06 -8.88
CA ARG A 164 -2.51 -2.23 -9.68
C ARG A 164 -1.51 -2.05 -10.81
N LYS A 165 -0.26 -2.43 -10.53
CA LYS A 165 0.63 -3.03 -11.53
C LYS A 165 0.05 -4.36 -12.06
N SER A 166 -1.26 -4.54 -12.02
CA SER A 166 -2.00 -5.53 -12.75
C SER A 166 -2.87 -4.75 -13.73
N GLY A 167 -2.21 -4.14 -14.73
CA GLY A 167 -2.90 -4.03 -16.00
C GLY A 167 -3.36 -5.44 -16.37
N TYR A 168 -4.58 -5.58 -16.85
CA TYR A 168 -5.11 -6.89 -17.25
C TYR A 168 -5.03 -7.00 -18.77
N LEU A 169 -4.94 -8.23 -19.25
CA LEU A 169 -5.06 -8.59 -20.65
C LEU A 169 -5.85 -9.89 -20.70
N VAL A 170 -6.96 -9.87 -21.42
CA VAL A 170 -7.80 -11.06 -21.63
C VAL A 170 -7.96 -11.29 -23.12
N TYR A 171 -7.61 -12.49 -23.53
CA TYR A 171 -7.76 -12.98 -24.90
C TYR A 171 -9.12 -13.67 -25.02
N ILE A 172 -10.02 -13.07 -25.80
CA ILE A 172 -11.38 -13.56 -26.01
C ILE A 172 -11.41 -14.29 -27.35
N ALA A 173 -11.51 -15.61 -27.28
CA ALA A 173 -11.51 -16.51 -28.43
C ALA A 173 -12.91 -17.00 -28.84
N SER A 174 -13.91 -16.81 -27.99
CA SER A 174 -15.28 -17.28 -28.19
C SER A 174 -16.30 -16.31 -27.60
N CYS A 175 -17.56 -16.43 -27.99
CA CYS A 175 -18.66 -15.75 -27.31
C CYS A 175 -18.83 -16.33 -25.89
N GLY A 176 -19.30 -15.52 -24.95
CA GLY A 176 -19.46 -15.89 -23.55
C GLY A 176 -19.45 -14.69 -22.60
N GLU A 177 -19.52 -14.98 -21.31
CA GLU A 177 -19.39 -13.99 -20.23
C GLU A 177 -17.99 -14.07 -19.61
N TYR A 178 -17.37 -12.91 -19.38
CA TYR A 178 -16.01 -12.80 -18.87
C TYR A 178 -15.98 -11.88 -17.65
N GLU A 179 -15.47 -12.37 -16.52
CA GLU A 179 -15.28 -11.56 -15.31
C GLU A 179 -13.99 -10.75 -15.40
N LEU A 180 -14.12 -9.41 -15.40
CA LEU A 180 -13.01 -8.47 -15.59
C LEU A 180 -12.94 -7.44 -14.46
N PRO A 181 -11.81 -6.72 -14.30
CA PRO A 181 -11.66 -5.71 -13.24
C PRO A 181 -12.69 -4.58 -13.22
N PHE A 182 -13.41 -4.37 -14.32
CA PHE A 182 -14.48 -3.37 -14.46
C PHE A 182 -15.89 -3.97 -14.40
N GLY A 183 -16.03 -5.27 -14.12
CA GLY A 183 -17.29 -6.02 -14.08
C GLY A 183 -17.36 -7.15 -15.10
N THR A 184 -18.54 -7.75 -15.23
CA THR A 184 -18.83 -8.81 -16.20
C THR A 184 -18.97 -8.21 -17.61
N LEU A 185 -18.21 -8.74 -18.57
CA LEU A 185 -18.30 -8.40 -19.98
C LEU A 185 -19.00 -9.53 -20.75
N ARG A 186 -20.07 -9.20 -21.47
CA ARG A 186 -20.76 -10.15 -22.35
C ARG A 186 -20.28 -10.00 -23.79
N VAL A 187 -19.87 -11.10 -24.40
CA VAL A 187 -19.47 -11.17 -25.80
C VAL A 187 -20.45 -12.07 -26.53
N SER A 188 -21.18 -11.51 -27.49
CA SER A 188 -22.24 -12.20 -28.22
C SER A 188 -22.22 -11.84 -29.71
N GLY A 189 -22.59 -12.78 -30.57
CA GLY A 189 -22.61 -12.63 -32.03
C GLY A 189 -21.97 -13.82 -32.73
N GLU A 190 -21.61 -13.64 -33.99
CA GLU A 190 -20.88 -14.63 -34.79
C GLU A 190 -19.37 -14.35 -34.72
N PRO A 191 -18.48 -15.34 -34.89
CA PRO A 191 -17.03 -15.15 -34.75
C PRO A 191 -16.42 -14.00 -35.57
N GLY A 192 -16.98 -13.67 -36.74
CA GLY A 192 -16.53 -12.53 -37.55
C GLY A 192 -17.13 -11.16 -37.15
N SER A 193 -18.16 -11.16 -36.31
CA SER A 193 -18.96 -9.97 -35.97
C SER A 193 -19.57 -10.11 -34.58
N VAL A 194 -18.74 -10.01 -33.54
CA VAL A 194 -19.17 -10.00 -32.13
C VAL A 194 -19.37 -8.58 -31.59
N TYR A 195 -20.26 -8.48 -30.59
CA TYR A 195 -20.57 -7.26 -29.86
C TYR A 195 -20.29 -7.44 -28.37
N LEU A 196 -19.74 -6.39 -27.76
CA LEU A 196 -19.52 -6.25 -26.32
C LEU A 196 -20.76 -5.62 -25.68
N ASP A 197 -21.33 -6.32 -24.69
CA ASP A 197 -22.57 -6.00 -23.99
C ASP A 197 -23.74 -5.65 -24.94
N GLY A 198 -23.72 -6.21 -26.15
CA GLY A 198 -24.70 -5.92 -27.21
C GLY A 198 -24.63 -4.50 -27.79
N GLN A 199 -23.65 -3.67 -27.41
CA GLN A 199 -23.63 -2.24 -27.74
C GLN A 199 -22.40 -1.80 -28.54
N THR A 200 -21.25 -2.47 -28.37
CA THR A 200 -19.98 -2.04 -28.98
C THR A 200 -19.43 -3.12 -29.89
N GLY A 201 -19.28 -2.81 -31.17
CA GLY A 201 -18.90 -3.74 -32.22
C GLY A 201 -19.34 -3.23 -33.61
N PRO A 202 -19.19 -4.04 -34.66
CA PRO A 202 -18.72 -5.42 -34.63
C PRO A 202 -17.18 -5.55 -34.50
N PHE A 203 -16.73 -6.66 -33.90
CA PHE A 203 -15.33 -7.07 -33.84
C PHE A 203 -15.17 -8.51 -34.35
N PRO A 204 -14.04 -8.87 -35.00
CA PRO A 204 -13.70 -10.26 -35.23
C PRO A 204 -13.13 -10.89 -33.95
N LEU A 205 -13.41 -12.18 -33.76
CA LEU A 205 -12.68 -13.03 -32.83
C LEU A 205 -11.42 -13.60 -33.51
N PRO A 206 -10.32 -13.80 -32.77
CA PRO A 206 -10.13 -13.42 -31.37
C PRO A 206 -9.90 -11.91 -31.20
N LEU A 207 -10.33 -11.36 -30.06
CA LEU A 207 -10.05 -9.98 -29.66
C LEU A 207 -9.39 -9.92 -28.28
N ILE A 208 -8.64 -8.86 -28.03
CA ILE A 208 -7.95 -8.63 -26.77
C ILE A 208 -8.64 -7.49 -26.02
N VAL A 209 -9.00 -7.72 -24.76
CA VAL A 209 -9.49 -6.70 -23.83
C VAL A 209 -8.42 -6.46 -22.79
N ARG A 210 -7.87 -5.25 -22.73
CA ARG A 210 -6.75 -4.94 -21.84
C ARG A 210 -6.81 -3.55 -21.24
N SER A 211 -6.02 -3.34 -20.19
CA SER A 211 -5.67 -2.00 -19.71
C SER A 211 -4.86 -1.25 -20.79
N ARG A 212 -4.93 0.08 -20.74
CA ARG A 212 -4.08 0.93 -21.59
C ARG A 212 -2.58 0.70 -21.31
N MET A 213 -1.77 0.86 -22.34
CA MET A 213 -0.30 0.88 -22.29
C MET A 213 0.21 2.28 -22.66
N GLY A 214 1.41 2.61 -22.17
CA GLY A 214 2.08 3.86 -22.53
C GLY A 214 2.34 3.90 -24.04
N GLY A 215 1.85 4.94 -24.71
CA GLY A 215 1.98 5.09 -26.17
C GLY A 215 0.77 4.62 -26.97
N ASP A 216 -0.25 4.03 -26.34
CA ASP A 216 -1.48 3.62 -27.02
C ASP A 216 -2.15 4.77 -27.78
N TRP A 217 -2.54 4.50 -29.02
CA TRP A 217 -3.26 5.41 -29.90
C TRP A 217 -4.28 4.67 -30.75
N MET A 218 -5.31 5.39 -31.18
CA MET A 218 -6.33 4.92 -32.11
C MET A 218 -6.35 5.77 -33.36
N GLN A 219 -6.66 5.16 -34.49
CA GLN A 219 -6.96 5.89 -35.72
C GLN A 219 -8.34 6.54 -35.58
N THR A 220 -8.47 7.80 -35.99
CA THR A 220 -9.75 8.53 -36.00
C THR A 220 -10.46 8.34 -37.35
N ALA A 221 -11.76 8.64 -37.41
CA ALA A 221 -12.57 8.41 -38.61
C ALA A 221 -12.10 9.24 -39.83
N ASP A 222 -11.42 10.36 -39.58
CA ASP A 222 -10.77 11.23 -40.57
C ASP A 222 -9.35 10.76 -40.98
N GLY A 223 -8.93 9.56 -40.55
CA GLY A 223 -7.61 8.99 -40.85
C GLY A 223 -6.48 9.51 -39.95
N GLY A 224 -6.77 10.42 -39.02
CA GLY A 224 -5.82 10.93 -38.03
C GLY A 224 -5.47 9.90 -36.94
N LYS A 225 -4.64 10.33 -35.98
CA LYS A 225 -4.31 9.53 -34.79
C LYS A 225 -4.67 10.30 -33.53
N LYS A 226 -5.33 9.63 -32.59
CA LYS A 226 -5.62 10.17 -31.26
C LYS A 226 -5.07 9.24 -30.19
N SER A 227 -4.25 9.78 -29.28
CA SER A 227 -3.73 8.98 -28.17
C SER A 227 -4.84 8.60 -27.20
N VAL A 228 -4.79 7.37 -26.67
CA VAL A 228 -5.76 6.92 -25.66
C VAL A 228 -5.66 7.81 -24.41
N LYS A 229 -4.45 8.31 -24.08
CA LYS A 229 -4.25 9.33 -23.05
C LYS A 229 -5.09 10.59 -23.28
N LYS A 230 -5.16 11.10 -24.52
CA LYS A 230 -5.96 12.28 -24.85
C LYS A 230 -7.46 11.99 -24.75
N ILE A 231 -7.92 10.83 -25.23
CA ILE A 231 -9.32 10.40 -25.11
C ILE A 231 -9.76 10.40 -23.63
N MET A 232 -8.97 9.80 -22.75
CA MET A 232 -9.28 9.73 -21.31
C MET A 232 -9.23 11.09 -20.61
N ASN A 233 -8.39 12.00 -21.09
CA ASN A 233 -8.38 13.39 -20.60
C ASN A 233 -9.63 14.14 -21.04
N ASP A 234 -10.03 14.02 -22.31
CA ASP A 234 -11.23 14.68 -22.85
C ASP A 234 -12.50 14.21 -22.12
N TRP A 235 -12.55 12.94 -21.74
CA TRP A 235 -13.65 12.36 -20.95
C TRP A 235 -13.55 12.64 -19.45
N SER A 236 -12.53 13.36 -19.00
CA SER A 236 -12.28 13.61 -17.57
C SER A 236 -12.28 12.33 -16.72
N VAL A 237 -11.71 11.25 -17.24
CA VAL A 237 -11.67 9.95 -16.54
C VAL A 237 -10.89 10.09 -15.24
N ARG A 238 -11.52 9.73 -14.12
CA ARG A 238 -10.92 9.74 -12.78
C ARG A 238 -9.68 8.86 -12.75
N GLU A 239 -8.65 9.25 -12.00
CA GLU A 239 -7.36 8.54 -11.97
C GLU A 239 -7.52 7.05 -11.59
N CYS A 240 -8.43 6.71 -10.67
CA CYS A 240 -8.72 5.33 -10.28
C CYS A 240 -9.30 4.47 -11.41
N ASP A 241 -10.05 5.07 -12.33
CA ASP A 241 -10.71 4.36 -13.43
C ASP A 241 -9.77 4.18 -14.62
N ARG A 242 -8.68 4.97 -14.69
CA ARG A 242 -7.75 4.94 -15.82
C ARG A 242 -7.00 3.62 -16.00
N GLU A 243 -6.80 2.88 -14.91
CA GLU A 243 -6.10 1.58 -14.94
C GLU A 243 -7.04 0.43 -15.34
N VAL A 244 -8.34 0.56 -15.05
CA VAL A 244 -9.36 -0.46 -15.30
C VAL A 244 -10.18 -0.21 -16.57
N LEU A 245 -10.04 0.95 -17.18
CA LEU A 245 -10.76 1.30 -18.40
C LEU A 245 -10.30 0.40 -19.58
N PRO A 246 -11.22 -0.38 -20.18
CA PRO A 246 -10.85 -1.34 -21.22
C PRO A 246 -10.53 -0.69 -22.55
N VAL A 247 -9.43 -1.17 -23.13
CA VAL A 247 -9.01 -0.95 -24.51
C VAL A 247 -9.23 -2.25 -25.27
N ILE A 248 -9.88 -2.17 -26.43
CA ILE A 248 -10.19 -3.32 -27.28
C ILE A 248 -9.21 -3.32 -28.45
N GLU A 249 -8.46 -4.39 -28.59
CA GLU A 249 -7.45 -4.58 -29.63
C GLU A 249 -7.81 -5.79 -30.49
N CYS A 250 -7.76 -5.60 -31.81
CA CYS A 250 -7.99 -6.65 -32.80
C CYS A 250 -6.90 -6.57 -33.88
N GLY A 251 -6.28 -7.68 -34.24
CA GLY A 251 -5.25 -7.70 -35.28
C GLY A 251 -4.07 -6.76 -35.02
N GLY A 252 -3.70 -6.53 -33.74
CA GLY A 252 -2.60 -5.65 -33.35
C GLY A 252 -2.91 -4.15 -33.38
N SER A 253 -4.18 -3.77 -33.63
CA SER A 253 -4.63 -2.37 -33.62
C SER A 253 -5.75 -2.14 -32.62
N ILE A 254 -5.71 -1.02 -31.92
CA ILE A 254 -6.76 -0.63 -30.99
C ILE A 254 -7.99 -0.15 -31.76
N ARG A 255 -9.12 -0.83 -31.57
CA ARG A 255 -10.39 -0.55 -32.25
C ARG A 255 -11.42 0.14 -31.36
N ALA A 256 -11.28 0.06 -30.03
CA ALA A 256 -12.14 0.80 -29.12
C ALA A 256 -11.48 1.19 -27.79
N VAL A 257 -11.95 2.31 -27.24
CA VAL A 257 -11.85 2.64 -25.82
C VAL A 257 -13.26 2.46 -25.24
N TYR A 258 -13.45 1.45 -24.40
CA TYR A 258 -14.77 1.00 -23.96
C TYR A 258 -15.11 1.53 -22.56
N GLY A 259 -15.53 2.81 -22.47
CA GLY A 259 -15.79 3.47 -21.20
C GLY A 259 -17.14 3.14 -20.53
N THR A 260 -18.09 2.54 -21.25
CA THR A 260 -19.47 2.31 -20.80
C THR A 260 -19.58 1.59 -19.44
N PRO A 261 -18.81 0.52 -19.15
CA PRO A 261 -18.90 -0.19 -17.87
C PRO A 261 -18.57 0.66 -16.64
N LEU A 262 -17.83 1.75 -16.85
CA LEU A 262 -17.39 2.67 -15.81
C LEU A 262 -18.15 4.01 -15.83
N GLY A 263 -19.22 4.11 -16.64
CA GLY A 263 -20.03 5.32 -16.78
C GLY A 263 -19.43 6.41 -17.67
N TYR A 264 -18.43 6.07 -18.50
CA TYR A 264 -17.82 7.00 -19.46
C TYR A 264 -18.36 6.75 -20.89
N PRO A 265 -18.16 7.69 -21.82
CA PRO A 265 -18.45 7.45 -23.23
C PRO A 265 -17.67 6.26 -23.78
N ARG A 266 -18.10 5.75 -24.93
CA ARG A 266 -17.34 4.78 -25.72
C ARG A 266 -16.79 5.43 -26.98
N TRP A 267 -15.59 5.04 -27.39
CA TRP A 267 -15.01 5.41 -28.67
C TRP A 267 -14.79 4.13 -29.45
N TYR A 268 -15.45 3.99 -30.59
CA TYR A 268 -15.30 2.85 -31.50
C TYR A 268 -15.06 3.38 -32.92
N VAL A 269 -14.13 2.77 -33.64
CA VAL A 269 -13.87 3.07 -35.04
C VAL A 269 -14.11 1.83 -35.87
N HIS A 270 -15.10 1.91 -36.75
CA HIS A 270 -15.38 0.88 -37.75
C HIS A 270 -14.35 1.02 -38.87
N GLN A 271 -13.59 -0.02 -39.18
CA GLN A 271 -12.87 -0.06 -40.45
C GLN A 271 -13.87 -0.45 -41.53
N GLN A 272 -14.06 0.41 -42.53
CA GLN A 272 -14.57 -0.06 -43.81
C GLN A 272 -13.50 -0.96 -44.40
N GLU A 273 -13.89 -2.15 -44.86
CA GLU A 273 -13.00 -3.00 -45.64
C GLU A 273 -12.49 -2.19 -46.83
N SER A 274 -11.18 -1.96 -46.88
CA SER A 274 -10.53 -1.59 -48.12
C SER A 274 -10.73 -2.76 -49.07
N ASN A 275 -11.68 -2.66 -50.00
CA ASN A 275 -11.76 -3.54 -51.16
C ASN A 275 -10.40 -3.53 -51.86
N GLY A 276 -9.67 -4.63 -51.76
CA GLY A 276 -8.41 -4.90 -52.44
C GLY A 276 -8.33 -6.37 -52.79
#